data_AF-A0A8T6DYS4-F1
#
_entry.id   AF-A0A8T6DYS4-F1
#
_cell.length_a   1.000
_cell.length_b   1.000
_cell.length_c   1.000
_cell.angle_alpha   90.00
_cell.angle_beta   90.00
_cell.angle_gamma   90.00
#
_symmetry.space_group_name_H-M   'P 1'
#
loop_
_entity.id
_entity.type
_entity.pdbx_description
1 polymer ?
#
loop_
_entity_poly.entity_id
_entity_poly.type
_entity_poly.pdbx_seq_one_letter_code
_entity_poly.pdbx_strand_id
1 'polypeptide(L)' 'MKTTRYFDEQVLRKRPYIDPAWCARVIEAPLRREEQPDGRIRFWGDVTQTGSGRRLGYPSRPPTPPYI' A
#
# COMPACT_ATOMS: atom_id res chain seq x y z
N MET A 1 -11.99 7.59 3.40
CA MET A 1 -10.97 8.13 2.47
C MET A 1 -11.63 8.32 1.11
N LYS A 2 -11.39 9.46 0.43
CA LYS A 2 -11.85 9.64 -0.96
C LYS A 2 -10.87 8.90 -1.88
N THR A 3 -11.30 7.80 -2.48
CA THR A 3 -10.55 7.07 -3.50
C THR A 3 -10.95 7.56 -4.88
N THR A 4 -10.08 7.33 -5.88
CA THR A 4 -10.44 7.59 -7.28
C THR A 4 -11.11 6.36 -7.86
N ARG A 5 -12.00 6.56 -8.85
CA ARG A 5 -12.65 5.45 -9.57
C ARG A 5 -11.64 4.44 -10.15
N TYR A 6 -10.46 4.91 -10.55
CA TYR A 6 -9.36 4.05 -10.98
C TYR A 6 -8.89 3.08 -9.90
N PHE A 7 -8.81 3.53 -8.64
CA PHE A 7 -8.43 2.68 -7.53
C PHE A 7 -9.47 1.56 -7.29
N ASP A 8 -10.74 1.93 -7.24
CA ASP A 8 -11.81 0.98 -6.93
C ASP A 8 -12.02 -0.03 -8.08
N GLU A 9 -12.06 0.44 -9.34
CA GLU A 9 -12.40 -0.41 -10.49
C GLU A 9 -11.20 -1.16 -11.08
N GLN A 10 -9.98 -0.63 -10.97
CA GLN A 10 -8.80 -1.26 -11.55
C GLN A 10 -7.88 -1.88 -10.49
N VAL A 11 -7.57 -1.16 -9.42
CA VAL A 11 -6.59 -1.62 -8.43
C VAL A 11 -7.18 -2.72 -7.56
N LEU A 12 -8.32 -2.49 -6.93
CA LEU A 12 -8.97 -3.51 -6.08
C LEU A 12 -9.40 -4.73 -6.91
N ARG A 13 -9.86 -4.53 -8.14
CA ARG A 13 -10.20 -5.63 -9.06
C ARG A 13 -9.00 -6.53 -9.39
N LYS A 14 -7.83 -5.95 -9.67
CA LYS A 14 -6.61 -6.72 -9.98
C LYS A 14 -5.91 -7.25 -8.73
N ARG A 15 -6.16 -6.65 -7.57
CA ARG A 15 -5.52 -6.95 -6.29
C ARG A 15 -6.57 -7.07 -5.19
N PRO A 16 -7.42 -8.12 -5.23
CA PRO A 16 -8.51 -8.30 -4.28
C PRO A 16 -8.04 -8.57 -2.84
N TYR A 17 -6.74 -8.82 -2.66
CA TYR A 17 -6.12 -8.97 -1.34
C TYR A 17 -5.81 -7.63 -0.64
N ILE A 18 -6.01 -6.48 -1.31
CA ILE A 18 -5.79 -5.17 -0.71
C ILE A 18 -7.09 -4.69 -0.07
N ASP A 19 -7.08 -4.47 1.25
CA ASP A 19 -8.18 -3.84 1.95
C ASP A 19 -8.01 -2.29 1.93
N PRO A 20 -9.00 -1.52 1.45
CA PRO A 20 -8.98 -0.06 1.52
C PRO A 20 -8.78 0.50 2.94
N ALA A 21 -9.24 -0.22 3.97
CA ALA A 21 -9.04 0.19 5.36
C ALA A 21 -7.56 0.21 5.74
N TRP A 22 -6.74 -0.66 5.15
CA TRP A 22 -5.29 -0.65 5.35
C TRP A 22 -4.68 0.62 4.74
N CYS A 23 -5.07 0.97 3.52
CA CYS A 23 -4.61 2.20 2.87
C CYS A 23 -4.96 3.43 3.72
N ALA A 24 -6.18 3.49 4.26
CA ALA A 24 -6.59 4.58 5.15
C ALA A 24 -5.72 4.66 6.41
N ARG A 25 -5.46 3.54 7.08
CA ARG A 25 -4.61 3.48 8.29
C ARG A 25 -3.17 3.91 8.01
N VAL A 26 -2.60 3.49 6.88
CA VAL A 26 -1.22 3.86 6.50
C VAL A 26 -1.11 5.37 6.19
N ILE A 27 -2.17 5.98 5.65
CA ILE A 27 -2.20 7.42 5.41
C ILE A 27 -2.39 8.21 6.71
N GLU A 28 -3.21 7.71 7.63
CA GLU A 28 -3.50 8.35 8.91
C GLU A 28 -2.31 8.28 9.89
N ALA A 29 -1.65 7.13 9.96
CA ALA A 29 -0.50 6.90 10.83
C ALA A 29 0.62 6.15 10.07
N PRO A 30 1.34 6.83 9.15
CA PRO A 30 2.43 6.22 8.41
C PRO A 30 3.60 5.90 9.34
N LEU A 31 4.14 4.69 9.22
CA LEU A 31 5.39 4.33 9.89
C LEU A 31 6.59 5.04 9.28
N ARG A 32 6.55 5.28 7.97
CA ARG A 32 7.59 6.03 7.26
C ARG A 32 6.98 6.79 6.10
N ARG A 33 7.45 8.03 5.90
CA ARG A 33 7.17 8.85 4.73
C ARG A 33 8.46 9.01 3.93
N GLU A 34 8.39 8.80 2.64
CA GLU A 34 9.52 9.00 1.72
C GLU A 34 9.07 9.90 0.57
N GLU A 35 9.73 11.05 0.43
CA GLU A 35 9.45 12.03 -0.60
C GLU A 35 10.44 11.80 -1.75
N GLN A 36 9.93 11.41 -2.91
CA GLN A 36 10.76 11.20 -4.09
C GLN A 36 11.07 12.55 -4.78
N PRO A 37 12.19 12.64 -5.53
CA PRO A 37 12.58 13.87 -6.24
C PRO A 37 11.58 14.33 -7.30
N ASP A 38 10.71 13.43 -7.77
CA ASP A 38 9.64 13.71 -8.75
C ASP A 38 8.37 14.30 -8.09
N GLY A 39 8.41 14.58 -6.79
CA GLY A 39 7.27 15.11 -6.02
C GLY A 39 6.30 14.04 -5.53
N ARG A 40 6.59 12.75 -5.75
CA ARG A 40 5.71 11.66 -5.26
C ARG A 40 6.05 11.29 -3.82
N ILE A 41 5.03 11.26 -2.98
CA ILE A 41 5.15 10.85 -1.58
C ILE A 41 4.76 9.38 -1.44
N ARG A 42 5.64 8.57 -0.85
CA ARG A 42 5.36 7.18 -0.47
C ARG A 42 5.11 7.11 1.03
N PHE A 43 3.94 6.60 1.39
CA PHE A 43 3.60 6.25 2.76
C PHE A 43 3.80 4.75 2.96
N TRP A 44 4.59 4.40 3.96
CA TRP A 44 4.84 3.03 4.37
C TRP A 44 4.14 2.80 5.70
N GLY A 45 3.48 1.66 5.84
CA GLY A 45 2.90 1.24 7.10
C GLY A 45 2.76 -0.26 7.15
N ASP A 46 2.76 -0.79 8.37
CA ASP A 46 2.60 -2.20 8.60
C ASP A 46 1.12 -2.56 8.50
N VAL A 47 0.86 -3.58 7.69
CA VAL A 47 -0.48 -4.13 7.50
C VAL A 47 -0.47 -5.50 8.16
N THR A 48 -0.50 -5.50 9.48
CA THR A 48 -0.62 -6.71 10.29
C THR A 48 -2.04 -7.25 10.12
N GLN A 49 -2.18 -8.26 9.25
CA GLN A 49 -3.39 -9.07 9.20
C GLN A 49 -3.44 -9.90 10.49
N THR A 50 -4.33 -9.54 11.42
CA THR A 50 -4.67 -10.40 12.57
C THR A 50 -5.35 -11.65 12.03
N GLY A 51 -4.55 -12.66 11.72
CA GLY A 51 -4.98 -13.92 11.12
C GLY A 51 -3.81 -14.63 10.47
N SER A 52 -3.09 -15.43 11.25
CA SER A 52 -2.03 -16.34 10.81
C SER A 52 -0.77 -15.69 10.18
N GLY A 53 0.18 -15.32 11.04
CA GLY A 53 1.58 -15.76 10.93
C GLY A 53 2.40 -15.46 9.66
N ARG A 54 1.92 -14.70 8.67
CA ARG A 54 2.79 -14.15 7.63
C ARG A 54 3.23 -12.76 8.07
N ARG A 55 4.44 -12.70 8.64
CA ARG A 55 5.32 -11.56 8.35
C ARG A 55 5.42 -11.52 6.83
N LEU A 56 4.56 -10.76 6.16
CA LEU A 56 4.95 -10.08 4.95
C LEU A 56 6.00 -9.06 5.41
N GLY A 57 7.17 -9.57 5.81
CA GLY A 57 8.35 -8.76 5.85
C GLY A 57 8.38 -8.13 4.48
N TYR A 58 8.26 -6.81 4.44
CA TYR A 58 8.77 -6.08 3.31
C TYR A 58 10.15 -6.71 3.05
N PRO A 59 10.36 -7.44 1.93
CA PRO A 59 11.74 -7.60 1.51
C PRO A 59 12.26 -6.16 1.46
N SER A 60 13.47 -5.93 1.93
CA SER A 60 14.16 -4.64 2.00
C SER A 60 14.28 -3.90 0.65
N ARG A 61 13.54 -4.37 -0.36
CA ARG A 61 13.35 -3.88 -1.70
C ARG A 61 11.89 -4.18 -2.10
N PRO A 62 11.01 -3.18 -2.33
CA PRO A 62 9.68 -3.47 -2.87
C PRO A 62 9.86 -4.26 -4.19
N PRO A 63 9.03 -5.27 -4.48
CA PRO A 63 9.06 -5.90 -5.80
C PRO A 63 8.84 -4.78 -6.82
N THR A 64 9.83 -4.53 -7.66
CA THR A 64 9.69 -3.63 -8.79
C THR A 64 8.46 -4.10 -9.57
N PRO A 65 7.37 -3.32 -9.62
CA PRO A 65 6.23 -3.70 -10.43
C PRO A 65 6.73 -3.84 -11.87
N PRO A 66 6.47 -4.96 -12.56
CA PRO A 66 6.71 -5.05 -13.99
C PRO A 66 5.61 -4.24 -14.68
N TYR A 67 5.73 -2.91 -14.63
CA TYR A 67 4.98 -2.01 -15.48
C TYR A 67 6.02 -1.12 -16.18
N ILE A 68 6.64 -1.70 -17.19
CA ILE A 68 7.11 -1.03 -18.41
C ILE A 68 6.00 -1.19 -19.44
#